data_AF-A0A5C7PK45-F1
#
_entry.id   AF-A0A5C7PK45-F1
#
_cell.length_a   1.000
_cell.length_b   1.000
_cell.length_c   1.000
_cell.angle_alpha   90.00
_cell.angle_beta   90.00
_cell.angle_gamma   90.00
#
_symmetry.space_group_name_H-M   'P 1'
#
loop_
_entity.id
_entity.type
_entity.pdbx_description
1 polymer ?
#
loop_
_entity_poly.entity_id
_entity_poly.type
_entity_poly.pdbx_seq_one_letter_code
_entity_poly.pdbx_strand_id
1 'polypeptide(L)' 'MSRTLKELLAQGAESATAVSAPGRPALSHGGLRRLIEATLARLNSLGLGRNDRVAIVLDNGPEMATCFIACASGVASAPL' A
#
# COMPACT_ATOMS: atom_id res chain seq x y z
N MET A 1 -19.90 -10.53 -4.29
CA MET A 1 -19.27 -9.34 -3.64
C MET A 1 -17.79 -9.39 -3.95
N SER A 2 -17.26 -8.45 -4.73
CA SER A 2 -15.80 -8.32 -4.92
C SER A 2 -15.20 -7.65 -3.68
N ARG A 3 -14.30 -8.34 -2.96
CA ARG A 3 -13.54 -7.72 -1.87
C ARG A 3 -12.39 -6.87 -2.44
N THR A 4 -12.22 -5.67 -1.91
CA THR A 4 -11.10 -4.77 -2.20
C THR A 4 -9.95 -4.98 -1.22
N LEU A 5 -8.74 -4.51 -1.57
CA LEU A 5 -7.59 -4.53 -0.67
C LEU A 5 -7.86 -3.73 0.61
N LYS A 6 -8.50 -2.56 0.51
CA LYS A 6 -8.84 -1.74 1.67
C LYS A 6 -9.73 -2.48 2.67
N GLU A 7 -10.72 -3.23 2.18
CA GLU A 7 -11.62 -4.04 3.02
C GLU A 7 -10.92 -5.23 3.67
N LEU A 8 -9.96 -5.86 2.99
CA LEU A 8 -9.14 -6.91 3.59
C LEU A 8 -8.25 -6.36 4.71
N LEU A 9 -7.62 -5.21 4.46
CA LEU A 9 -6.70 -4.57 5.41
C LEU A 9 -7.41 -3.94 6.62
N ALA A 10 -8.69 -3.57 6.48
CA ALA A 10 -9.51 -3.06 7.57
C ALA A 10 -9.79 -4.09 8.67
N GLN A 11 -9.64 -5.39 8.38
CA GLN A 11 -9.89 -6.48 9.34
C GLN A 11 -8.79 -6.58 10.42
N GLY A 12 -7.59 -6.05 10.17
CA GLY A 12 -6.51 -6.04 11.15
C GLY A 12 -6.65 -4.92 12.19
N ALA A 13 -6.48 -5.27 13.47
CA ALA A 13 -6.51 -4.30 14.58
C ALA A 13 -5.44 -3.21 14.41
N GLU A 14 -5.74 -1.97 14.79
CA GLU A 14 -4.90 -0.80 14.47
C GLU A 14 -3.43 -0.94 14.94
N SER A 15 -3.23 -1.47 16.14
CA SER A 15 -1.91 -1.66 16.74
C SER A 15 -1.24 -2.98 16.35
N ALA A 16 -1.94 -3.89 15.68
CA ALA A 16 -1.35 -5.17 15.26
C ALA A 16 -0.32 -4.96 14.15
N THR A 17 0.75 -5.75 14.17
CA THR A 17 1.80 -5.76 13.14
C THR A 17 1.22 -6.18 11.79
N ALA A 18 1.43 -5.36 10.76
CA ALA A 18 1.07 -5.68 9.37
C ALA A 18 2.28 -6.09 8.53
N VAL A 19 3.40 -5.38 8.68
CA VAL A 19 4.65 -5.67 7.95
C VAL A 19 5.82 -5.54 8.91
N SER A 20 6.75 -6.49 8.90
CA SER A 20 7.99 -6.44 9.67
C SER A 20 9.17 -6.84 8.78
N ALA A 21 10.38 -6.42 9.17
CA ALA A 21 11.61 -6.80 8.52
C ALA A 21 12.77 -6.81 9.53
N PRO A 22 13.83 -7.62 9.31
CA PRO A 22 15.01 -7.62 10.17
C PRO A 22 15.63 -6.22 10.31
N GLY A 23 15.93 -5.82 11.55
CA GLY A 23 16.58 -4.53 11.83
C GLY A 23 15.72 -3.29 11.58
N ARG A 24 14.42 -3.43 11.33
CA ARG A 24 13.49 -2.30 11.14
C ARG A 24 12.30 -2.36 12.10
N PRO A 25 11.76 -1.20 12.51
CA PRO A 25 10.49 -1.15 13.24
C PRO A 25 9.36 -1.78 12.42
N ALA A 26 8.48 -2.51 13.09
CA ALA A 26 7.28 -3.05 12.47
C ALA A 26 6.30 -1.93 12.08
N LEU A 27 5.68 -2.05 10.91
CA LEU A 27 4.57 -1.22 10.48
C LEU A 27 3.26 -1.85 10.96
N SER A 28 2.48 -1.10 11.74
CA SER A 28 1.16 -1.56 12.18
C SER A 28 0.11 -1.49 11.07
N HIS A 29 -1.00 -2.19 11.22
CA HIS A 29 -2.15 -2.08 10.30
C HIS A 29 -2.68 -0.64 10.21
N GLY A 30 -2.72 0.10 11.33
CA GLY A 30 -3.05 1.52 11.33
C GLY A 30 -2.06 2.36 10.52
N GLY A 31 -0.77 2.09 10.69
CA GLY A 31 0.29 2.73 9.91
C GLY A 31 0.18 2.45 8.41
N LEU A 32 -0.07 1.19 8.04
CA LEU A 32 -0.25 0.78 6.65
C LEU A 32 -1.46 1.46 6.01
N ARG A 33 -2.61 1.52 6.69
CA ARG A 33 -3.80 2.23 6.17
C ARG A 33 -3.53 3.72 5.95
N ARG A 34 -2.83 4.38 6.87
CA ARG A 34 -2.42 5.79 6.69
C ARG A 34 -1.45 5.97 5.51
N LEU A 35 -0.51 5.05 5.32
CA LEU A 35 0.40 5.05 4.18
C LEU A 35 -0.35 4.91 2.85
N ILE A 36 -1.35 4.03 2.80
CA ILE A 36 -2.21 3.85 1.62
C ILE A 36 -2.93 5.16 1.28
N GLU A 37 -3.62 5.76 2.25
CA GLU A 37 -4.36 7.01 2.00
C GLU A 37 -3.44 8.16 1.58
N ALA A 38 -2.27 8.30 2.20
CA ALA A 38 -1.29 9.32 1.83
C ALA A 38 -0.74 9.11 0.40
N THR A 39 -0.45 7.86 0.04
CA THR A 39 0.02 7.51 -1.32
C THR A 39 -1.04 7.80 -2.36
N LEU A 40 -2.29 7.41 -2.10
CA LEU A 40 -3.40 7.66 -3.02
C LEU A 40 -3.68 9.15 -3.20
N ALA A 41 -3.70 9.91 -2.10
CA ALA A 41 -3.84 11.36 -2.17
C ALA A 41 -2.73 12.00 -3.01
N ARG A 42 -1.48 11.52 -2.87
CA ARG A 42 -0.36 12.00 -3.68
C ARG A 42 -0.53 11.63 -5.15
N LEU A 43 -0.86 10.39 -5.48
CA LEU A 43 -1.09 9.95 -6.86
C LEU A 43 -2.24 10.75 -7.51
N ASN A 44 -3.36 10.93 -6.80
CA ASN A 44 -4.47 11.73 -7.28
C ASN A 44 -4.09 13.20 -7.50
N SER A 45 -3.25 13.78 -6.63
CA SER A 45 -2.72 15.15 -6.83
C SER A 45 -1.85 15.30 -8.09
N LEU A 46 -1.30 14.19 -8.59
CA LEU A 46 -0.52 14.12 -9.83
C LEU A 46 -1.39 13.77 -11.05
N GLY A 47 -2.71 13.63 -10.87
CA GLY A 47 -3.66 13.28 -11.93
C GLY A 47 -3.80 11.79 -12.21
N LEU A 48 -3.25 10.91 -11.36
CA LEU A 48 -3.33 9.46 -11.50
C LEU A 48 -4.49 8.89 -10.67
N GLY A 49 -5.22 7.93 -11.23
CA GLY A 49 -6.35 7.28 -10.58
C GLY A 49 -6.65 5.88 -11.10
N ARG A 50 -7.91 5.46 -10.95
CA ARG A 50 -8.33 4.10 -11.31
C ARG A 50 -8.02 3.82 -12.79
N ASN A 51 -7.43 2.66 -13.04
CA ASN A 51 -6.97 2.17 -14.34
C ASN A 51 -5.72 2.85 -14.91
N ASP A 52 -5.17 3.89 -14.27
CA ASP A 52 -3.83 4.38 -14.64
C ASP A 52 -2.76 3.39 -14.22
N ARG A 53 -1.67 3.32 -14.99
CA ARG A 53 -0.58 2.35 -14.78
C ARG A 53 0.59 3.02 -14.10
N VAL A 54 1.03 2.46 -12.98
CA VAL A 54 2.20 2.92 -12.23
C VAL A 54 3.21 1.79 -12.11
N ALA A 55 4.41 2.01 -12.66
CA ALA A 55 5.53 1.10 -12.49
C ALA A 55 6.15 1.29 -11.09
N ILE A 56 6.48 0.19 -10.42
CA ILE A 56 7.18 0.18 -9.14
C ILE A 56 8.58 -0.38 -9.40
N VAL A 57 9.59 0.46 -9.21
CA VAL A 57 11.01 0.11 -9.42
C VAL A 57 11.71 0.21 -8.07
N LEU A 58 11.65 -0.88 -7.30
CA LEU A 58 12.20 -1.00 -5.95
C LEU A 58 12.74 -2.41 -5.76
N ASP A 59 13.81 -2.55 -4.98
CA ASP A 59 14.29 -3.87 -4.56
C ASP A 59 13.23 -4.64 -3.77
N ASN A 60 13.27 -5.97 -3.84
CA ASN A 60 12.41 -6.81 -3.03
C ASN A 60 12.65 -6.53 -1.53
N GLY A 61 11.60 -6.09 -0.83
CA GLY A 61 11.69 -5.69 0.58
C GLY A 61 10.39 -5.12 1.13
N PRO A 62 10.39 -4.69 2.42
CA PRO A 62 9.20 -4.15 3.06
C PRO A 62 8.72 -2.84 2.40
N GLU A 63 9.62 -2.03 1.83
CA GLU A 63 9.27 -0.83 1.07
C GLU A 63 8.54 -1.19 -0.23
N MET A 64 9.04 -2.16 -1.00
CA MET A 64 8.36 -2.62 -2.21
C MET A 64 6.98 -3.20 -1.89
N ALA A 65 6.87 -4.07 -0.88
CA ALA A 65 5.61 -4.68 -0.49
C ALA A 65 4.56 -3.64 -0.07
N THR A 66 4.96 -2.65 0.73
CA THR A 66 4.05 -1.58 1.17
C THR A 66 3.70 -0.61 0.03
N CYS A 67 4.64 -0.32 -0.87
CA CYS A 67 4.40 0.46 -2.08
C CYS A 67 3.38 -0.23 -3.00
N PHE A 68 3.55 -1.54 -3.25
CA PHE A 68 2.61 -2.33 -4.04
C PHE A 68 1.20 -2.27 -3.48
N ILE A 69 1.02 -2.54 -2.18
CA ILE A 69 -0.30 -2.49 -1.54
C ILE A 69 -0.93 -1.10 -1.64
N ALA A 70 -0.14 -0.04 -1.44
CA ALA A 70 -0.61 1.34 -1.52
C ALA A 70 -1.04 1.73 -2.94
N CYS A 71 -0.24 1.43 -3.95
CA CYS A 71 -0.57 1.69 -5.35
C CYS A 71 -1.76 0.84 -5.82
N ALA A 72 -1.74 -0.48 -5.59
CA ALA A 72 -2.81 -1.39 -5.99
C ALA A 72 -4.18 -1.05 -5.37
N SER A 73 -4.21 -0.23 -4.32
CA SER A 73 -5.44 0.26 -3.69
C SER A 73 -6.15 1.38 -4.47
N GLY A 74 -5.57 1.90 -5.57
CA GLY A 74 -6.21 2.96 -6.37
C GLY A 74 -5.74 3.10 -7.81
N VAL A 75 -4.65 2.44 -8.22
CA VAL A 75 -4.11 2.42 -9.59
C VAL A 75 -3.77 0.98 -10.01
N ALA A 76 -3.53 0.75 -11.30
CA ALA A 76 -2.94 -0.50 -11.78
C ALA A 76 -1.41 -0.46 -11.55
N SER A 77 -0.93 -1.18 -10.54
CA SER A 77 0.50 -1.25 -10.20
C SER A 77 1.23 -2.36 -10.95
N ALA A 78 2.43 -2.08 -11.47
CA ALA A 78 3.30 -3.04 -12.13
C ALA A 78 4.70 -3.06 -11.46
N PRO A 79 5.02 -4.05 -10.61
CA PRO A 79 6.37 -4.27 -10.08
C PRO A 79 7.32 -4.69 -11.20
N LEU A 80 8.51 -4.11 -11.25
CA LEU A 80 9.55 -4.38 -12.25
C LEU A 80 10.87 -4.80 -11.60
#